data_AF-A0A5C6XCC2-F1
#
_entry.id   AF-A0A5C6XCC2-F1
#
_cell.length_a   1.000
_cell.length_b   1.000
_cell.length_c   1.000
_cell.angle_alpha   90.00
_cell.angle_beta   90.00
_cell.angle_gamma   90.00
#
_symmetry.space_group_name_H-M   'P 1'
#
loop_
_entity.id
_entity.type
_entity.pdbx_description
1 polymer ?
#
loop_
_entity_poly.entity_id
_entity_poly.type
_entity_poly.pdbx_seq_one_letter_code
_entity_poly.pdbx_strand_id
1 'polypeptide(L)'
;MSFFIPDRSNRPTDADDPTGGTRELATDKPPKTIELADGRVAVVEAANVDGFHMVYYYFDATGLEGATTADLQAFMARSGKAFGSKHPEVSIHLSSSATKDAQGRGIWEFCVTYDWG
;
A
#
# COMPACT_ATOMS: atom_id res chain seq x y z
N MET A 1 4.98 5.78 -20.67
CA MET A 1 5.27 4.93 -19.50
C MET A 1 3.98 4.32 -18.99
N SER A 2 3.82 3.00 -19.07
CA SER A 2 2.71 2.31 -18.40
C SER A 2 3.13 2.03 -16.96
N PHE A 3 2.45 2.64 -16.00
CA PHE A 3 2.66 2.37 -14.57
C PHE A 3 1.96 1.06 -14.18
N PHE A 4 2.47 0.42 -13.14
CA PHE A 4 1.87 -0.79 -12.59
C PHE A 4 0.44 -0.48 -12.10
N ILE A 5 -0.53 -1.30 -12.50
CA ILE A 5 -1.87 -1.26 -11.93
C ILE A 5 -1.97 -2.48 -11.01
N PRO A 6 -2.16 -2.28 -9.69
CA PRO A 6 -2.28 -3.39 -8.76
C PRO A 6 -3.44 -4.31 -9.15
N ASP A 7 -3.16 -5.61 -9.15
CA ASP A 7 -4.18 -6.62 -9.34
C ASP A 7 -5.13 -6.62 -8.15
N ARG A 8 -6.43 -6.45 -8.42
CA ARG A 8 -7.50 -6.42 -7.41
C ARG A 8 -8.21 -7.76 -7.30
N SER A 9 -7.87 -8.71 -8.17
CA SER A 9 -8.58 -9.98 -8.37
C SER A 9 -8.51 -10.90 -7.16
N ASN A 10 -7.43 -10.80 -6.39
CA ASN A 10 -7.19 -11.61 -5.21
C ASN A 10 -7.58 -10.90 -3.89
N ARG A 11 -8.21 -9.72 -3.98
CA ARG A 11 -8.72 -9.01 -2.79
C ARG A 11 -10.05 -9.64 -2.37
N PRO A 12 -10.28 -9.86 -1.06
CA PRO A 12 -11.57 -10.33 -0.58
C PRO A 12 -12.64 -9.34 -1.05
N THR A 13 -13.51 -9.82 -1.93
CA THR A 13 -14.64 -9.09 -2.48
C THR A 13 -15.85 -9.90 -2.09
N ASP A 14 -16.67 -9.36 -1.22
CA ASP A 14 -17.87 -10.09 -0.84
C ASP A 14 -19.14 -9.28 -1.08
N ALA A 15 -19.88 -9.77 -2.07
CA ALA A 15 -21.25 -9.35 -2.32
C ALA A 15 -22.25 -10.20 -1.52
N ASP A 16 -21.84 -11.33 -0.91
CA ASP A 16 -22.73 -12.38 -0.39
C ASP A 16 -22.27 -13.10 0.91
N ASP A 17 -21.29 -12.60 1.68
CA ASP A 17 -20.83 -13.23 2.93
C ASP A 17 -21.67 -12.79 4.14
N PRO A 18 -22.38 -13.73 4.80
CA PRO A 18 -23.28 -13.43 5.92
C PRO A 18 -22.55 -13.30 7.27
N THR A 19 -21.22 -13.44 7.32
CA THR A 19 -20.43 -13.41 8.57
C THR A 19 -19.56 -12.16 8.73
N GLY A 20 -19.50 -11.29 7.72
CA GLY A 20 -18.91 -9.96 7.84
C GLY A 20 -17.39 -9.95 8.01
N GLY A 21 -16.71 -10.98 7.51
CA GLY A 21 -15.24 -11.02 7.51
C GLY A 21 -14.67 -10.22 6.34
N THR A 22 -14.13 -9.03 6.61
CA THR A 22 -13.19 -8.32 5.74
C THR A 22 -13.80 -7.66 4.51
N ARG A 23 -14.51 -6.54 4.75
CA ARG A 23 -14.93 -5.61 3.69
C ARG A 23 -13.81 -4.63 3.36
N GLU A 24 -13.12 -4.81 2.22
CA GLU A 24 -12.34 -3.73 1.63
C GLU A 24 -13.29 -2.70 0.99
N LEU A 25 -13.56 -1.60 1.70
CA LEU A 25 -14.14 -0.41 1.11
C LEU A 25 -13.03 0.29 0.32
N ALA A 26 -12.94 -0.03 -0.97
CA ALA A 26 -12.22 0.82 -1.90
C ALA A 26 -12.73 2.25 -1.70
N THR A 27 -11.84 3.17 -1.35
CA THR A 27 -12.24 4.57 -1.31
C THR A 27 -12.69 4.95 -2.73
N ASP A 28 -13.81 5.68 -2.89
CA ASP A 28 -14.29 6.15 -4.22
C ASP A 28 -13.30 7.08 -4.95
N LYS A 29 -12.07 7.21 -4.41
CA LYS A 29 -11.01 8.04 -4.91
C LYS A 29 -10.17 7.21 -5.89
N PRO A 30 -9.91 7.73 -7.09
CA PRO A 30 -9.02 7.05 -8.02
C PRO A 30 -7.61 6.93 -7.42
N PRO A 31 -6.86 5.87 -7.80
CA PRO A 31 -5.46 5.73 -7.42
C PRO A 31 -4.68 7.00 -7.80
N LYS A 32 -3.76 7.40 -6.91
CA LYS A 32 -2.89 8.57 -7.13
C LYS A 32 -1.48 8.10 -7.42
N THR A 33 -0.75 8.80 -8.28
CA THR A 33 0.67 8.54 -8.48
C THR A 33 1.51 9.57 -7.73
N ILE A 34 2.60 9.14 -7.12
CA ILE A 34 3.62 10.00 -6.52
C ILE A 34 5.00 9.63 -7.07
N GLU A 35 5.90 10.60 -7.13
CA GLU A 35 7.32 10.36 -7.39
C GLU A 35 8.06 10.11 -6.07
N LEU A 36 8.95 9.11 -6.05
CA LEU A 36 9.80 8.78 -4.91
C LEU A 36 11.20 9.38 -5.08
N ALA A 37 12.02 9.31 -4.02
CA ALA A 37 13.30 10.01 -3.91
C ALA A 37 14.31 9.70 -5.03
N ASP A 38 14.18 8.55 -5.69
CA ASP A 38 15.07 8.10 -6.77
C ASP A 38 14.42 8.19 -8.17
N GLY A 39 13.29 8.90 -8.28
CA GLY A 39 12.57 9.12 -9.53
C GLY A 39 11.61 8.00 -9.92
N ARG A 40 11.48 6.91 -9.13
CA ARG A 40 10.45 5.89 -9.40
C ARG A 40 9.06 6.43 -9.06
N VAL A 41 8.05 5.99 -9.81
CA VAL A 41 6.66 6.34 -9.57
C VAL A 41 6.01 5.27 -8.71
N ALA A 42 5.39 5.67 -7.60
CA ALA A 42 4.53 4.82 -6.80
C ALA A 42 3.06 5.10 -7.08
N VAL A 43 2.27 4.04 -7.22
CA VAL A 43 0.81 4.11 -7.21
C VAL A 43 0.33 3.98 -5.78
N VAL A 44 -0.49 4.93 -5.36
CA VAL A 44 -1.03 5.05 -4.01
C VAL A 44 -2.52 4.75 -4.06
N GLU A 45 -2.91 3.76 -3.28
CA GLU A 45 -4.31 3.38 -3.08
C GLU A 45 -4.67 3.45 -1.59
N ALA A 46 -5.92 3.78 -1.31
CA ALA A 46 -6.45 3.76 0.04
C ALA A 46 -7.69 2.87 0.09
N ALA A 47 -7.77 2.11 1.16
CA ALA A 47 -8.80 1.12 1.44
C ALA A 47 -9.21 1.24 2.90
N ASN A 48 -10.45 0.86 3.23
CA ASN A 48 -10.80 0.55 4.62
C ASN A 48 -11.13 -0.93 4.69
N VAL A 49 -10.46 -1.67 5.56
CA VAL A 49 -10.60 -3.11 5.73
C VAL A 49 -10.92 -3.38 7.18
N ASP A 50 -12.08 -3.94 7.51
CA ASP A 50 -12.50 -4.23 8.90
C ASP A 50 -12.39 -3.04 9.87
N GLY A 51 -12.66 -1.82 9.38
CA GLY A 51 -12.53 -0.59 10.17
C GLY A 51 -11.12 0.00 10.23
N PHE A 52 -10.10 -0.71 9.73
CA PHE A 52 -8.75 -0.20 9.58
C PHE A 52 -8.61 0.61 8.30
N HIS A 53 -8.05 1.81 8.39
CA HIS A 53 -7.71 2.59 7.21
C HIS A 53 -6.33 2.19 6.71
N MET A 54 -6.22 1.68 5.48
CA MET A 54 -4.98 1.17 4.89
C MET A 54 -4.59 2.02 3.68
N VAL A 55 -3.32 2.39 3.60
CA VAL A 55 -2.74 3.10 2.46
C VAL A 55 -1.62 2.24 1.86
N TYR A 56 -1.83 1.81 0.63
CA TYR A 56 -0.90 0.98 -0.13
C TYR A 56 -0.08 1.83 -1.08
N TYR A 57 1.21 1.54 -1.14
CA TYR A 57 2.17 2.11 -2.07
C TYR A 57 2.75 0.99 -2.92
N TYR A 58 2.47 1.04 -4.22
CA TYR A 58 2.97 0.09 -5.20
C TYR A 58 4.05 0.73 -6.05
N PHE A 59 5.26 0.22 -6.01
CA PHE A 59 6.37 0.74 -6.81
C PHE A 59 7.31 -0.35 -7.27
N ASP A 60 8.06 -0.06 -8.33
CA ASP A 60 9.03 -0.98 -8.90
C ASP A 60 10.07 -1.42 -7.86
N ALA A 61 10.41 -2.71 -7.82
CA ALA A 61 11.31 -3.28 -6.83
C ALA A 61 12.79 -3.27 -7.24
N THR A 62 13.12 -2.74 -8.43
CA THR A 62 14.50 -2.71 -8.95
C THR A 62 15.42 -2.00 -7.96
N GLY A 63 16.52 -2.66 -7.61
CA GLY A 63 17.52 -2.19 -6.65
C GLY A 63 17.07 -2.25 -5.18
N LEU A 64 15.90 -2.81 -4.89
CA LEU A 64 15.34 -3.01 -3.55
C LEU A 64 14.86 -4.46 -3.34
N GLU A 65 15.33 -5.43 -4.12
CA GLU A 65 14.78 -6.79 -4.17
C GLU A 65 14.93 -7.55 -2.84
N GLY A 66 15.95 -7.20 -2.04
CA GLY A 66 16.21 -7.77 -0.71
C GLY A 66 15.85 -6.84 0.46
N ALA A 67 15.14 -5.74 0.20
CA ALA A 67 14.81 -4.75 1.22
C ALA A 67 13.85 -5.32 2.28
N THR A 68 14.11 -5.01 3.56
CA THR A 68 13.17 -5.29 4.65
C THR A 68 12.09 -4.20 4.73
N THR A 69 11.02 -4.43 5.51
CA THR A 69 10.01 -3.39 5.77
C THR A 69 10.64 -2.11 6.35
N ALA A 70 11.68 -2.24 7.17
CA ALA A 70 12.40 -1.10 7.74
C ALA A 70 13.20 -0.32 6.69
N ASP A 71 13.83 -1.01 5.73
CA ASP A 71 14.53 -0.36 4.61
C ASP A 71 13.55 0.40 3.72
N LEU A 72 12.39 -0.20 3.43
CA LEU A 72 11.33 0.46 2.66
C LEU A 72 10.75 1.65 3.42
N GLN A 73 10.53 1.54 4.74
CA GLN A 73 10.12 2.66 5.57
C GLN A 73 11.13 3.82 5.48
N ALA A 74 12.43 3.53 5.60
CA ALA A 74 13.48 4.54 5.49
C ALA A 74 13.52 5.17 4.09
N PHE A 75 13.32 4.38 3.03
CA PHE A 75 13.23 4.85 1.65
C PHE A 75 12.02 5.78 1.42
N MET A 76 10.85 5.41 1.95
CA MET A 76 9.65 6.24 1.90
C MET A 76 9.83 7.55 2.67
N ALA A 77 10.49 7.52 3.84
CA ALA A 77 10.82 8.71 4.61
C ALA A 77 11.73 9.67 3.83
N ARG A 78 12.75 9.15 3.12
CA ARG A 78 13.60 9.96 2.21
C ARG A 78 12.81 10.58 1.06
N SER A 79 11.72 9.93 0.64
CA SER A 79 10.78 10.43 -0.38
C SER A 79 9.79 11.47 0.18
N GLY A 80 10.04 11.98 1.39
CA GLY A 80 9.17 12.94 2.08
C GLY A 80 7.86 12.32 2.58
N LYS A 81 7.78 10.98 2.66
CA LYS A 81 6.62 10.26 3.19
C LYS A 81 6.92 9.80 4.60
N ALA A 82 6.79 10.73 5.55
CA ALA A 82 6.76 10.40 6.96
C ALA A 82 5.35 9.89 7.31
N PHE A 83 5.27 8.64 7.76
CA PHE A 83 4.03 8.05 8.22
C PHE A 83 3.80 8.45 9.67
N GLY A 84 2.73 9.18 9.92
CA GLY A 84 2.39 9.67 11.24
C GLY A 84 0.91 10.04 11.29
N SER A 85 0.36 10.03 12.50
CA SER A 85 -0.98 10.52 12.78
C SER A 85 -0.88 11.75 13.68
N LYS A 86 -1.79 12.70 13.49
CA LYS A 86 -1.97 13.82 14.43
C LYS A 86 -2.78 13.42 15.67
N HIS A 87 -3.37 12.23 15.61
CA HIS A 87 -4.22 11.65 16.64
C HIS A 87 -3.40 10.66 17.46
N PRO A 88 -3.08 10.95 18.74
CA PRO A 88 -2.27 10.07 19.58
C PRO A 88 -2.92 8.70 19.84
N GLU A 89 -4.25 8.60 19.68
CA GLU A 89 -5.02 7.36 19.77
C GLU A 89 -4.82 6.43 18.55
N VAL A 90 -4.30 6.94 17.44
CA VAL A 90 -4.12 6.15 16.22
C VAL A 90 -2.79 5.41 16.24
N SER A 91 -2.87 4.09 16.28
CA SER A 91 -1.70 3.21 16.10
C SER A 91 -1.41 3.01 14.62
N ILE A 92 -0.12 3.04 14.25
CA ILE A 92 0.32 2.86 12.86
C ILE A 92 1.12 1.56 12.77
N HIS A 93 0.68 0.68 11.86
CA HIS A 93 1.37 -0.56 11.54
C HIS A 93 1.87 -0.50 10.10
N LEU A 94 3.12 -0.93 9.90
CA LEU A 94 3.75 -0.98 8.58
C LEU A 94 3.96 -2.43 8.18
N SER A 95 3.59 -2.76 6.95
CA SER A 95 3.83 -4.07 6.37
C SER A 95 4.29 -3.93 4.91
N SER A 96 4.93 -4.95 4.38
CA SER A 96 5.40 -4.96 3.00
C SER A 96 5.42 -6.35 2.41
N SER A 97 5.10 -6.44 1.12
CA SER A 97 5.13 -7.68 0.35
C SER A 97 5.74 -7.42 -1.02
N ALA A 98 6.57 -8.35 -1.50
CA ALA A 98 7.10 -8.30 -2.86
C ALA A 98 6.25 -9.19 -3.76
N THR A 99 5.84 -8.67 -4.91
CA THR A 99 5.09 -9.40 -5.93
C THR A 99 5.69 -9.16 -7.32
N LYS A 100 5.09 -9.75 -8.35
CA LYS A 100 5.42 -9.49 -9.75
C LYS A 100 4.19 -8.97 -10.49
N ASP A 101 4.42 -8.04 -11.41
CA ASP A 101 3.38 -7.63 -12.35
C ASP A 101 3.15 -8.66 -13.47
N ALA A 102 2.16 -8.41 -14.33
CA ALA A 102 1.83 -9.26 -15.46
C ALA A 102 2.98 -9.42 -16.50
N GLN A 103 3.99 -8.54 -16.46
CA GLN A 103 5.18 -8.58 -17.30
C GLN A 103 6.38 -9.24 -16.57
N GLY A 104 6.18 -9.72 -15.34
CA GLY A 104 7.20 -10.35 -14.51
C GLY A 104 8.12 -9.38 -13.77
N ARG A 105 7.84 -8.07 -13.81
CA ARG A 105 8.64 -7.05 -13.10
C ARG A 105 8.34 -7.10 -11.61
N GLY A 106 9.38 -7.02 -10.78
CA GLY A 106 9.23 -7.00 -9.34
C GLY A 106 8.56 -5.71 -8.89
N ILE A 107 7.55 -5.83 -8.03
CA ILE A 107 6.82 -4.71 -7.44
C ILE A 107 6.83 -4.88 -5.92
N TRP A 108 7.13 -3.81 -5.21
CA TRP A 108 6.86 -3.70 -3.78
C TRP A 108 5.44 -3.21 -3.56
N GLU A 109 4.70 -3.91 -2.71
CA GLU A 109 3.54 -3.42 -1.99
C GLU A 109 4.01 -3.01 -0.59
N PHE A 110 3.91 -1.73 -0.25
CA PHE A 110 4.18 -1.21 1.08
C PHE A 110 2.89 -0.64 1.66
N CYS A 111 2.43 -1.16 2.80
CA CYS A 111 1.15 -0.81 3.40
C CYS A 111 1.34 -0.09 4.74
N VAL A 112 0.57 0.98 4.91
CA VAL A 112 0.42 1.73 6.16
C VAL A 112 -1.00 1.52 6.67
N THR A 113 -1.13 0.81 7.79
CA THR A 113 -2.42 0.60 8.46
C THR A 113 -2.55 1.57 9.62
N TYR A 114 -3.66 2.29 9.65
CA TYR A 114 -4.08 3.18 10.72
C TYR A 114 -5.21 2.51 11.51
N ASP A 115 -4.91 2.21 12.77
CA ASP A 115 -5.77 1.57 13.75
C ASP A 115 -6.24 2.63 14.75
N TRP A 116 -7.56 2.77 14.93
CA TRP A 116 -8.17 3.80 15.78
C TRP A 116 -8.54 3.30 17.19
N GLY A 117 -8.28 2.03 17.52
CA GLY A 117 -8.67 1.39 18.78
C GLY A 117 -10.08 0.81 18.79
#